data_AF-A0A9P6K5L7-F1
#
_entry.id   AF-A0A9P6K5L7-F1
#
_cell.length_a   1.000
_cell.length_b   1.000
_cell.length_c   1.000
_cell.angle_alpha   90.00
_cell.angle_beta   90.00
_cell.angle_gamma   90.00
#
_symmetry.space_group_name_H-M   'P 1'
#
loop_
_entity.id
_entity.type
_entity.pdbx_description
1 polymer ?
#
loop_
_entity_poly.entity_id
_entity_poly.type
_entity_poly.pdbx_seq_one_letter_code
_entity_poly.pdbx_strand_id
1 'polypeptide(L)'
;MPSANDSTITTVATTLYPHRTDFTGRDPPPTDGYSWDQITSAIKSNSLHALRRTDKGQYEYEQWQDKIDRQTYKNVGEYIAFVILQWPNLQDPADTIEHVNSNNTTESSRSKCREERYKTIEPRLTLRLNHYPFPVQQSIQYFVLWSTRDMSVLSERTRLNTYLQLQFIGNQDPLAGPIVEKALSPEIYPPAEGKKKQWIWFINPIELRSVATVHHIHVFVRDVDFSEPNEIFFERP
;
A
#
# COMPACT_ATOMS: atom_id res chain seq x y z
N MET A 1 -4.27 -33.88 -17.88
CA MET A 1 -4.30 -33.19 -19.19
C MET A 1 -4.62 -31.73 -18.92
N PRO A 2 -3.73 -30.78 -19.25
CA PRO A 2 -4.04 -29.36 -19.11
C PRO A 2 -5.06 -28.95 -20.18
N SER A 3 -6.08 -28.20 -19.77
CA SER A 3 -7.14 -27.68 -20.63
C SER A 3 -6.59 -26.60 -21.56
N ALA A 4 -6.85 -26.71 -22.86
CA ALA A 4 -6.34 -25.78 -23.88
C ALA A 4 -7.07 -24.42 -23.93
N ASN A 5 -7.95 -24.12 -22.97
CA ASN A 5 -8.78 -22.91 -22.99
C ASN A 5 -8.18 -21.70 -22.24
N ASP A 6 -7.18 -21.90 -21.38
CA ASP A 6 -6.65 -20.80 -20.55
C ASP A 6 -5.74 -19.84 -21.33
N SER A 7 -5.07 -20.32 -22.38
CA SER A 7 -4.09 -19.53 -23.14
C SER A 7 -4.73 -18.34 -23.87
N THR A 8 -5.95 -18.51 -24.37
CA THR A 8 -6.67 -17.50 -25.14
C THR A 8 -7.20 -16.34 -24.30
N ILE A 9 -7.52 -16.57 -23.02
CA ILE A 9 -8.13 -15.54 -22.16
C ILE A 9 -7.08 -14.51 -21.74
N THR A 10 -5.86 -14.94 -21.41
CA THR A 10 -4.76 -14.05 -21.02
C THR A 10 -4.39 -13.08 -22.13
N THR A 11 -4.35 -13.54 -23.39
CA THR A 11 -3.97 -12.68 -24.54
C THR A 11 -4.98 -11.55 -24.78
N VAL A 12 -6.27 -11.80 -24.57
CA VAL A 12 -7.33 -10.79 -24.81
C VAL A 12 -7.31 -9.70 -23.75
N ALA A 13 -7.13 -10.05 -22.47
CA ALA A 13 -7.10 -9.09 -21.37
C ALA A 13 -5.89 -8.14 -21.44
N THR A 14 -4.69 -8.65 -21.74
CA THR A 14 -3.49 -7.82 -21.91
C THR A 14 -3.61 -6.86 -23.10
N THR A 15 -4.34 -7.25 -24.16
CA THR A 15 -4.58 -6.37 -25.30
C THR A 15 -5.48 -5.19 -24.93
N LEU A 16 -6.44 -5.40 -24.02
CA LEU A 16 -7.35 -4.36 -23.56
C LEU A 16 -6.72 -3.44 -22.49
N TYR A 17 -5.81 -3.98 -21.67
CA TYR A 17 -5.17 -3.27 -20.57
C TYR A 17 -3.63 -3.40 -20.68
N PRO A 18 -2.98 -2.63 -21.57
CA PRO A 18 -1.55 -2.75 -21.80
C PRO A 18 -0.75 -2.23 -20.60
N HIS A 19 -0.08 -3.11 -19.88
CA HIS A 19 0.76 -2.76 -18.74
C HIS A 19 2.20 -3.25 -18.91
N ARG A 20 3.16 -2.55 -18.29
CA ARG A 20 4.60 -2.82 -18.34
C ARG A 20 5.00 -4.07 -17.58
N THR A 21 4.24 -4.42 -16.54
CA THR A 21 4.51 -5.60 -15.72
C THR A 21 4.22 -6.87 -16.53
N ASP A 22 5.18 -7.78 -16.67
CA ASP A 22 4.93 -9.03 -17.39
C ASP A 22 4.17 -10.04 -16.52
N PHE A 23 2.97 -10.36 -16.96
CA PHE A 23 2.07 -11.34 -16.35
C PHE A 23 1.96 -12.64 -17.17
N THR A 24 2.74 -12.76 -18.25
CA THR A 24 2.76 -13.93 -19.12
C THR A 24 3.09 -15.20 -18.33
N GLY A 25 2.34 -16.27 -18.57
CA GLY A 25 2.56 -17.57 -17.93
C GLY A 25 2.16 -17.64 -16.45
N ARG A 26 1.42 -16.65 -15.94
CA ARG A 26 0.87 -16.66 -14.58
C ARG A 26 -0.65 -16.77 -14.61
N ASP A 27 -1.21 -17.53 -13.67
CA ASP A 27 -2.65 -17.71 -13.53
C ASP A 27 -3.34 -16.41 -13.11
N PRO A 28 -4.43 -15.99 -13.76
CA PRO A 28 -5.17 -14.77 -13.39
C PRO A 28 -5.58 -14.82 -11.91
N PRO A 29 -5.71 -13.66 -11.24
CA PRO A 29 -6.32 -13.63 -9.92
C PRO A 29 -7.71 -14.29 -9.96
N PRO A 30 -8.16 -14.90 -8.84
CA PRO A 30 -9.51 -15.46 -8.76
C PRO A 30 -10.58 -14.41 -9.10
N THR A 31 -11.63 -14.81 -9.83
CA THR A 31 -12.72 -13.91 -10.23
C THR A 31 -13.41 -13.25 -9.04
N ASP A 32 -13.58 -13.99 -7.95
CA ASP A 32 -14.22 -13.54 -6.71
C ASP A 32 -13.20 -12.93 -5.72
N GLY A 33 -11.96 -12.71 -6.18
CA GLY A 33 -10.84 -12.26 -5.39
C GLY A 33 -10.20 -13.36 -4.52
N TYR A 34 -9.01 -13.07 -4.01
CA TYR A 34 -8.28 -13.96 -3.12
C TYR A 34 -9.05 -14.18 -1.81
N SER A 35 -9.19 -15.44 -1.43
CA SER A 35 -9.73 -15.83 -0.13
C SER A 35 -8.72 -15.58 0.98
N TRP A 36 -9.21 -15.55 2.22
CA TRP A 36 -8.36 -15.42 3.39
C TRP A 36 -7.30 -16.54 3.47
N ASP A 37 -7.68 -17.76 3.10
CA ASP A 37 -6.79 -18.92 3.14
C ASP A 37 -5.73 -18.87 2.03
N GLN A 38 -6.06 -18.34 0.85
CA GLN A 38 -5.09 -18.09 -0.22
C GLN A 38 -4.07 -17.03 0.20
N ILE A 39 -4.53 -15.91 0.78
CA ILE A 39 -3.65 -14.83 1.29
C ILE A 39 -2.75 -15.38 2.40
N THR A 40 -3.33 -16.08 3.36
CA THR A 40 -2.59 -16.67 4.49
C THR A 40 -1.56 -17.69 4.02
N SER A 41 -1.94 -18.56 3.08
CA SER A 41 -1.04 -19.55 2.49
C SER A 41 0.13 -18.86 1.78
N ALA A 42 -0.14 -17.87 0.92
CA ALA A 42 0.89 -17.14 0.20
C ALA A 42 1.88 -16.43 1.14
N ILE A 43 1.41 -15.85 2.25
CA ILE A 43 2.28 -15.21 3.25
C ILE A 43 3.12 -16.26 3.97
N LYS A 44 2.51 -17.36 4.45
CA LYS A 44 3.21 -18.43 5.17
C LYS A 44 4.26 -19.14 4.31
N SER A 45 3.98 -19.35 3.03
CA SER A 45 4.91 -19.99 2.07
C SER A 45 5.86 -19.00 1.41
N ASN A 46 5.85 -17.72 1.82
CA ASN A 46 6.62 -16.63 1.19
C ASN A 46 6.43 -16.56 -0.34
N SER A 47 5.25 -16.96 -0.84
CA SER A 47 4.90 -16.98 -2.27
C SER A 47 4.13 -15.73 -2.67
N LEU A 48 4.63 -14.56 -2.24
CA LEU A 48 3.91 -13.28 -2.40
C LEU A 48 3.72 -12.86 -3.86
N HIS A 49 4.54 -13.37 -4.78
CA HIS A 49 4.37 -13.19 -6.23
C HIS A 49 3.05 -13.79 -6.77
N ALA A 50 2.43 -14.71 -6.03
CA ALA A 50 1.13 -15.30 -6.37
C ALA A 50 -0.04 -14.34 -6.11
N LEU A 51 0.16 -13.34 -5.25
CA LEU A 51 -0.81 -12.27 -5.01
C LEU A 51 -0.54 -11.14 -5.99
N ARG A 52 -1.47 -10.91 -6.93
CA ARG A 52 -1.32 -9.88 -7.95
C ARG A 52 -2.62 -9.13 -8.21
N ARG A 53 -2.50 -7.97 -8.83
CA ARG A 53 -3.66 -7.23 -9.35
C ARG A 53 -4.22 -7.92 -10.58
N THR A 54 -5.46 -7.60 -10.91
CA THR A 54 -5.99 -7.86 -12.25
C THR A 54 -5.24 -7.02 -13.29
N ASP A 55 -5.27 -7.41 -14.56
CA ASP A 55 -4.62 -6.64 -15.64
C ASP A 55 -5.13 -5.20 -15.68
N LYS A 56 -6.45 -5.00 -15.53
CA LYS A 56 -7.07 -3.69 -15.39
C LYS A 56 -6.52 -2.91 -14.19
N GLY A 57 -6.48 -3.52 -13.00
CA GLY A 57 -6.00 -2.86 -11.79
C GLY A 57 -4.51 -2.50 -11.87
N GLN A 58 -3.71 -3.35 -12.53
CA GLN A 58 -2.30 -3.08 -12.78
C GLN A 58 -2.12 -1.95 -13.80
N TYR A 59 -2.89 -1.95 -14.88
CA TYR A 59 -2.91 -0.87 -15.86
C TYR A 59 -3.26 0.47 -15.20
N GLU A 60 -4.34 0.54 -14.43
CA GLU A 60 -4.77 1.75 -13.72
C GLU A 60 -3.68 2.25 -12.75
N TYR A 61 -3.01 1.33 -12.05
CA TYR A 61 -1.90 1.66 -11.16
C TYR A 61 -0.72 2.28 -11.92
N GLU A 62 -0.36 1.73 -13.08
CA GLU A 62 0.73 2.25 -13.90
C GLU A 62 0.37 3.60 -14.53
N GLN A 63 -0.87 3.77 -15.01
CA GLN A 63 -1.35 5.08 -15.51
C GLN A 63 -1.29 6.15 -14.42
N TRP A 64 -1.66 5.82 -13.19
CA TRP A 64 -1.52 6.74 -12.06
C TRP A 64 -0.06 7.09 -11.77
N GLN A 65 0.84 6.11 -11.78
CA GLN A 65 2.27 6.38 -11.58
C GLN A 65 2.87 7.28 -12.67
N ASP A 66 2.35 7.20 -13.89
CA ASP A 66 2.79 8.03 -15.01
C ASP A 66 2.29 9.48 -14.89
N LYS A 67 1.22 9.74 -14.12
CA LYS A 67 0.72 11.10 -13.83
C LYS A 67 1.53 11.83 -12.76
N ILE A 68 2.34 11.13 -11.96
CA ILE A 68 3.14 11.76 -10.91
C ILE A 68 4.24 12.60 -11.56
N ASP A 69 4.23 13.91 -11.30
CA ASP A 69 5.28 14.82 -11.73
C ASP A 69 6.62 14.44 -11.09
N ARG A 70 7.51 13.87 -11.90
CA ARG A 70 8.85 13.44 -11.48
C ARG A 70 9.85 14.58 -11.34
N GLN A 71 9.54 15.76 -11.88
CA GLN A 71 10.35 16.95 -11.71
C GLN A 71 10.15 17.51 -10.30
N THR A 72 8.89 17.60 -9.87
CA THR A 72 8.52 18.02 -8.51
C THR A 72 8.81 16.91 -7.48
N TYR A 73 8.25 15.72 -7.68
CA TYR A 73 8.35 14.60 -6.76
C TYR A 73 9.27 13.54 -7.36
N LYS A 74 10.56 13.60 -6.99
CA LYS A 74 11.66 12.81 -7.60
C LYS A 74 11.35 11.31 -7.73
N ASN A 75 10.44 10.78 -6.93
CA ASN A 75 9.94 9.40 -6.99
C ASN A 75 8.53 9.26 -6.39
N VAL A 76 7.90 8.09 -6.58
CA VAL A 76 6.53 7.81 -6.11
C VAL A 76 6.41 7.94 -4.59
N GLY A 77 7.42 7.49 -3.85
CA GLY A 77 7.38 7.55 -2.39
C GLY A 77 7.43 8.97 -1.85
N GLU A 78 8.15 9.89 -2.51
CA GLU A 78 8.05 11.32 -2.17
C GLU A 78 6.62 11.82 -2.41
N TYR A 79 6.05 11.60 -3.59
CA TYR A 79 4.65 11.98 -3.86
C TYR A 79 3.68 11.44 -2.80
N ILE A 80 3.81 10.17 -2.43
CA ILE A 80 2.99 9.55 -1.38
C ILE A 80 3.20 10.26 -0.04
N ALA A 81 4.44 10.47 0.40
CA ALA A 81 4.73 11.08 1.70
C ALA A 81 4.19 12.52 1.81
N PHE A 82 4.31 13.31 0.74
CA PHE A 82 3.91 14.73 0.72
C PHE A 82 2.43 14.93 0.43
N VAL A 83 1.93 14.32 -0.64
CA VAL A 83 0.59 14.62 -1.17
C VAL A 83 -0.46 13.72 -0.50
N ILE A 84 -0.18 12.43 -0.39
CA ILE A 84 -1.16 11.44 0.09
C ILE A 84 -1.16 11.32 1.62
N LEU A 85 0.03 11.27 2.23
CA LEU A 85 0.19 11.09 3.67
C LEU A 85 0.30 12.41 4.42
N GLN A 86 0.66 13.50 3.73
CA GLN A 86 0.82 14.84 4.30
C GLN A 86 1.61 14.83 5.60
N TRP A 87 2.72 14.09 5.63
CA TRP A 87 3.52 13.98 6.85
C TRP A 87 4.07 15.35 7.26
N PRO A 88 3.74 15.83 8.47
CA PRO A 88 4.12 17.17 8.89
C PRO A 88 5.64 17.28 9.06
N ASN A 89 6.15 18.49 8.89
CA ASN A 89 7.59 18.83 8.97
C ASN A 89 8.48 18.11 7.94
N LEU A 90 7.87 17.43 6.96
CA LEU A 90 8.56 17.02 5.75
C LEU A 90 8.61 18.25 4.83
N GLN A 91 9.81 18.79 4.56
CA GLN A 91 9.98 19.96 3.67
C GLN A 91 9.64 19.63 2.23
N ASP A 92 8.81 20.46 1.58
CA ASP A 92 8.40 20.23 0.19
C ASP A 92 9.64 20.08 -0.72
N PRO A 93 9.70 19.02 -1.56
CA PRO A 93 10.82 18.87 -2.47
C PRO A 93 10.94 20.05 -3.44
N ALA A 94 9.83 20.71 -3.78
CA ALA A 94 9.79 21.89 -4.62
C ALA A 94 10.56 23.07 -3.97
N ASP A 95 10.36 23.30 -2.67
CA ASP A 95 11.03 24.37 -1.91
C ASP A 95 12.54 24.14 -1.82
N THR A 96 13.00 22.89 -1.92
CA THR A 96 14.42 22.55 -1.80
C THR A 96 15.20 22.82 -3.11
N ILE A 97 14.54 22.84 -4.26
CA ILE A 97 15.19 23.00 -5.58
C ILE A 97 15.78 24.41 -5.75
N GLU A 98 15.17 25.43 -5.13
CA GLU A 98 15.66 26.81 -5.25
C GLU A 98 17.00 27.06 -4.52
N HIS A 99 17.38 26.24 -3.53
CA HIS A 99 18.60 26.44 -2.75
C HIS A 99 19.82 25.62 -3.22
N VAL A 100 19.65 24.62 -4.08
CA VAL A 100 20.76 23.72 -4.49
C VAL A 100 21.52 24.20 -5.73
N ASN A 101 20.99 25.17 -6.48
CA ASN A 101 21.67 25.71 -7.68
C ASN A 101 22.96 26.50 -7.39
N SER A 102 23.38 26.63 -6.12
CA SER A 102 24.59 27.36 -5.74
C SER A 102 25.80 26.50 -5.34
N ASN A 103 25.71 25.17 -5.18
CA ASN A 103 26.87 24.38 -4.71
C ASN A 103 27.03 23.00 -5.37
N ASN A 104 28.13 22.86 -6.12
CA ASN A 104 28.65 21.61 -6.71
C ASN A 104 28.72 20.49 -5.66
N THR A 105 27.81 19.52 -5.72
CA THR A 105 27.82 18.36 -4.81
C THR A 105 27.79 17.06 -5.60
N THR A 106 28.79 16.21 -5.38
CA THR A 106 29.05 14.92 -6.06
C THR A 106 27.95 13.87 -5.86
N GLU A 107 27.73 13.02 -6.87
CA GLU A 107 26.67 11.98 -6.93
C GLU A 107 26.68 10.98 -5.76
N SER A 108 27.84 10.71 -5.16
CA SER A 108 27.97 9.79 -4.01
C SER A 108 27.26 10.29 -2.74
N SER A 109 26.95 11.59 -2.62
CA SER A 109 26.23 12.15 -1.47
C SER A 109 24.70 12.09 -1.63
N ARG A 110 24.18 11.84 -2.84
CA ARG A 110 22.74 11.84 -3.12
C ARG A 110 22.02 10.58 -2.62
N SER A 111 22.70 9.44 -2.51
CA SER A 111 22.09 8.18 -2.05
C SER A 111 21.95 8.09 -0.53
N LYS A 112 22.91 8.61 0.26
CA LYS A 112 22.83 8.66 1.74
C LYS A 112 21.73 9.59 2.26
N CYS A 113 21.39 10.65 1.53
CA CYS A 113 20.37 11.62 1.93
C CYS A 113 18.91 11.06 1.89
N ARG A 114 18.66 9.95 1.18
CA ARG A 114 17.30 9.42 0.95
C ARG A 114 16.64 8.83 2.20
N GLU A 115 17.35 8.01 2.96
CA GLU A 115 16.83 7.43 4.21
C GLU A 115 16.90 8.40 5.38
N GLU A 116 17.81 9.38 5.34
CA GLU A 116 18.00 10.33 6.44
C GLU A 116 16.84 11.33 6.57
N ARG A 117 16.20 11.71 5.45
CA ARG A 117 15.13 12.72 5.48
C ARG A 117 13.90 12.29 6.26
N TYR A 118 13.60 10.99 6.32
CA TYR A 118 12.51 10.47 7.15
C TYR A 118 12.94 10.23 8.61
N LYS A 119 14.24 10.04 8.87
CA LYS A 119 14.78 9.84 10.23
C LYS A 119 14.69 11.11 11.08
N THR A 120 14.67 12.28 10.46
CA THR A 120 14.53 13.58 11.14
C THR A 120 13.09 13.91 11.53
N ILE A 121 12.11 13.16 11.02
CA ILE A 121 10.69 13.32 11.37
C ILE A 121 10.35 12.37 12.51
N GLU A 122 9.43 12.79 13.36
CA GLU A 122 8.88 11.93 14.40
C GLU A 122 8.37 10.60 13.82
N PRO A 123 8.50 9.50 14.58
CA PRO A 123 8.07 8.18 14.12
C PRO A 123 6.58 8.17 13.88
N ARG A 124 6.17 7.87 12.65
CA ARG A 124 4.75 7.90 12.25
C ARG A 124 4.32 6.57 11.68
N LEU A 125 3.07 6.23 11.94
CA LEU A 125 2.35 5.12 11.31
C LEU A 125 1.07 5.70 10.73
N THR A 126 0.82 5.44 9.45
CA THR A 126 -0.37 5.94 8.77
C THR A 126 -1.03 4.80 8.00
N LEU A 127 -2.16 4.32 8.51
CA LEU A 127 -2.97 3.30 7.84
C LEU A 127 -3.82 3.97 6.75
N ARG A 128 -3.95 3.35 5.58
CA ARG A 128 -4.80 3.83 4.47
C ARG A 128 -5.42 2.65 3.74
N LEU A 129 -6.61 2.84 3.17
CA LEU A 129 -7.10 1.90 2.15
C LEU A 129 -6.12 1.87 0.97
N ASN A 130 -5.91 0.68 0.40
CA ASN A 130 -5.09 0.58 -0.80
C ASN A 130 -5.87 1.07 -2.02
N HIS A 131 -5.45 2.18 -2.64
CA HIS A 131 -6.09 2.72 -3.85
C HIS A 131 -6.02 1.77 -5.05
N TYR A 132 -5.03 0.88 -5.08
CA TYR A 132 -4.82 -0.11 -6.14
C TYR A 132 -4.69 -1.49 -5.50
N PRO A 133 -5.80 -2.04 -4.97
CA PRO A 133 -5.78 -3.27 -4.19
C PRO A 133 -5.59 -4.50 -5.09
N PHE A 134 -5.14 -5.59 -4.48
CA PHE A 134 -5.34 -6.92 -5.03
C PHE A 134 -6.84 -7.24 -4.95
N PRO A 135 -7.39 -8.01 -5.90
CA PRO A 135 -8.77 -8.46 -5.79
C PRO A 135 -8.86 -9.40 -4.58
N VAL A 136 -9.69 -9.08 -3.60
CA VAL A 136 -9.93 -9.89 -2.41
C VAL A 136 -11.42 -10.16 -2.27
N GLN A 137 -11.77 -11.25 -1.58
CA GLN A 137 -13.17 -11.57 -1.31
C GLN A 137 -13.86 -10.42 -0.57
N GLN A 138 -15.18 -10.30 -0.79
CA GLN A 138 -15.97 -9.18 -0.29
C GLN A 138 -15.92 -9.01 1.23
N SER A 139 -15.60 -10.04 2.03
CA SER A 139 -15.49 -9.90 3.50
C SER A 139 -14.10 -9.43 3.98
N ILE A 140 -13.23 -8.96 3.08
CA ILE A 140 -11.84 -8.59 3.36
C ILE A 140 -11.58 -7.14 2.93
N GLN A 141 -11.08 -6.31 3.85
CA GLN A 141 -10.50 -5.01 3.55
C GLN A 141 -8.99 -5.09 3.35
N TYR A 142 -8.48 -4.31 2.41
CA TYR A 142 -7.06 -4.24 2.09
C TYR A 142 -6.51 -2.82 2.32
N PHE A 143 -5.65 -2.71 3.32
CA PHE A 143 -4.94 -1.49 3.68
C PHE A 143 -3.45 -1.54 3.33
N VAL A 144 -2.85 -0.36 3.27
CA VAL A 144 -1.41 -0.15 3.35
C VAL A 144 -1.11 0.65 4.62
N LEU A 145 -0.21 0.14 5.46
CA LEU A 145 0.32 0.89 6.59
C LEU A 145 1.69 1.43 6.22
N TRP A 146 1.82 2.76 6.25
CA TRP A 146 3.06 3.48 5.94
C TRP A 146 3.82 3.82 7.22
N SER A 147 5.16 3.86 7.15
CA SER A 147 6.05 4.21 8.27
C SER A 147 7.22 5.07 7.82
N THR A 148 7.58 6.04 8.66
CA THR A 148 8.84 6.81 8.53
C THR A 148 10.08 6.01 8.94
N ARG A 149 9.89 4.89 9.65
CA ARG A 149 10.95 4.01 10.14
C ARG A 149 10.95 2.65 9.47
N ASP A 150 12.13 2.03 9.42
CA ASP A 150 12.32 0.71 8.85
C ASP A 150 11.58 -0.38 9.63
N MET A 151 10.58 -0.97 8.99
CA MET A 151 9.78 -2.07 9.53
C MET A 151 10.49 -3.43 9.47
N SER A 152 11.71 -3.51 8.93
CA SER A 152 12.54 -4.71 9.05
C SER A 152 13.01 -4.94 10.50
N VAL A 153 13.14 -3.87 11.28
CA VAL A 153 13.64 -3.89 12.66
C VAL A 153 12.58 -4.43 13.63
N LEU A 154 13.00 -5.33 14.54
CA LEU A 154 12.10 -6.00 15.48
C LEU A 154 11.30 -5.02 16.37
N SER A 155 11.93 -3.96 16.89
CA SER A 155 11.25 -2.96 17.73
C SER A 155 10.12 -2.24 16.97
N GLU A 156 10.34 -1.92 15.69
CA GLU A 156 9.33 -1.31 14.84
C GLU A 156 8.21 -2.30 14.49
N ARG A 157 8.52 -3.59 14.30
CA ARG A 157 7.50 -4.64 14.14
C ARG A 157 6.62 -4.77 15.38
N THR A 158 7.20 -4.70 16.58
CA THR A 158 6.44 -4.70 17.84
C THR A 158 5.51 -3.49 17.92
N ARG A 159 6.04 -2.29 17.66
CA ARG A 159 5.26 -1.04 17.65
C ARG A 159 4.09 -1.10 16.65
N LEU A 160 4.35 -1.65 15.46
CA LEU A 160 3.35 -1.87 14.43
C LEU A 160 2.24 -2.81 14.87
N ASN A 161 2.60 -3.96 15.48
CA ASN A 161 1.62 -4.91 15.96
C ASN A 161 0.73 -4.30 17.06
N THR A 162 1.32 -3.53 17.98
CA THR A 162 0.55 -2.78 18.99
C THR A 162 -0.38 -1.76 18.33
N TYR A 163 0.09 -1.01 17.34
CA TYR A 163 -0.73 -0.07 16.59
C TYR A 163 -1.92 -0.76 15.91
N LEU A 164 -1.69 -1.83 15.14
CA LEU A 164 -2.78 -2.56 14.47
C LEU A 164 -3.78 -3.16 15.45
N GLN A 165 -3.30 -3.68 16.59
CA GLN A 165 -4.18 -4.20 17.64
C GLN A 165 -5.08 -3.09 18.21
N LEU A 166 -4.54 -1.91 18.48
CA LEU A 166 -5.31 -0.75 18.95
C LEU A 166 -6.32 -0.29 17.89
N GLN A 167 -5.93 -0.26 16.61
CA GLN A 167 -6.81 0.18 15.50
C GLN A 167 -7.97 -0.78 15.25
N PHE A 168 -7.76 -2.10 15.36
CA PHE A 168 -8.78 -3.09 14.96
C PHE A 168 -9.55 -3.73 16.12
N ILE A 169 -8.98 -3.75 17.33
CA ILE A 169 -9.64 -4.29 18.53
C ILE A 169 -10.01 -3.19 19.52
N GLY A 170 -9.24 -2.10 19.57
CA GLY A 170 -9.41 -1.09 20.60
C GLY A 170 -10.81 -0.46 20.56
N ASN A 171 -11.54 -0.57 21.69
CA ASN A 171 -12.70 0.29 22.02
C ASN A 171 -12.25 1.73 22.31
N GLN A 172 -11.15 2.19 21.72
CA GLN A 172 -10.69 3.55 21.94
C GLN A 172 -11.67 4.47 21.26
N ASP A 173 -12.24 5.39 22.04
CA ASP A 173 -12.92 6.55 21.49
C ASP A 173 -12.00 7.16 20.43
N PRO A 174 -12.40 7.20 19.14
CA PRO A 174 -11.60 7.80 18.08
C PRO A 174 -11.32 9.30 18.33
N LEU A 175 -11.82 9.90 19.42
CA LEU A 175 -11.51 11.25 19.91
C LEU A 175 -10.32 11.32 20.88
N ALA A 176 -9.74 10.21 21.35
CA ALA A 176 -8.68 10.23 22.37
C ALA A 176 -7.26 10.44 21.82
N GLY A 177 -7.08 10.47 20.49
CA GLY A 177 -5.80 10.76 19.82
C GLY A 177 -5.66 12.22 19.37
N PRO A 178 -4.43 12.71 19.11
CA PRO A 178 -4.24 14.04 18.54
C PRO A 178 -5.01 14.18 17.22
N ILE A 179 -5.75 15.28 17.06
CA ILE A 179 -6.72 15.57 15.98
C ILE A 179 -6.17 15.30 14.56
N VAL A 180 -4.86 15.46 14.35
CA VAL A 180 -4.19 15.28 13.04
C VAL A 180 -4.16 13.80 12.60
N GLU A 181 -4.05 12.85 13.52
CA GLU A 181 -4.05 11.41 13.16
C GLU A 181 -5.45 10.92 12.76
N LYS A 182 -6.50 11.63 13.22
CA LYS A 182 -7.90 11.29 12.95
C LYS A 182 -8.33 11.58 11.52
N ALA A 183 -7.94 12.74 10.96
CA ALA A 183 -8.30 13.12 9.59
C ALA A 183 -7.72 12.18 8.52
N LEU A 184 -6.71 11.39 8.89
CA LEU A 184 -6.00 10.49 7.98
C LEU A 184 -6.25 9.00 8.28
N SER A 185 -7.05 8.68 9.29
CA SER A 185 -7.38 7.28 9.57
C SER A 185 -8.45 6.80 8.58
N PRO A 186 -8.30 5.62 7.96
CA PRO A 186 -9.28 5.11 7.02
C PRO A 186 -10.53 4.69 7.77
N GLU A 187 -11.67 4.70 7.09
CA GLU A 187 -12.84 4.03 7.61
C GLU A 187 -12.58 2.53 7.69
N ILE A 188 -12.88 1.93 8.85
CA ILE A 188 -12.73 0.50 9.07
C ILE A 188 -14.12 -0.04 9.36
N TYR A 189 -14.70 -0.74 8.38
CA TYR A 189 -16.02 -1.36 8.54
C TYR A 189 -16.14 -2.19 9.83
N PRO A 190 -17.31 -2.22 10.48
CA PRO A 190 -17.53 -3.02 11.69
C PRO A 190 -17.34 -4.52 11.41
N PRO A 191 -17.13 -5.36 12.45
CA PRO A 191 -17.16 -6.80 12.24
C PRO A 191 -18.55 -7.26 11.77
N ALA A 192 -18.59 -8.29 10.92
CA ALA A 192 -19.83 -8.99 10.57
C ALA A 192 -20.50 -9.59 11.83
N GLU A 193 -21.82 -9.77 11.77
CA GLU A 193 -22.62 -10.25 12.89
C GLU A 193 -22.04 -11.55 13.49
N GLY A 194 -21.79 -11.52 14.80
CA GLY A 194 -21.23 -12.66 15.55
C GLY A 194 -19.76 -12.98 15.23
N LYS A 195 -19.06 -12.15 14.46
CA LYS A 195 -17.64 -12.32 14.11
C LYS A 195 -16.75 -11.35 14.87
N LYS A 196 -15.45 -11.66 14.87
CA LYS A 196 -14.39 -10.76 15.35
C LYS A 196 -13.46 -10.48 14.18
N LYS A 197 -13.04 -9.21 14.03
CA LYS A 197 -12.03 -8.85 13.04
C LYS A 197 -10.77 -9.66 13.25
N GLN A 198 -10.19 -10.13 12.15
CA GLN A 198 -8.88 -10.76 12.14
C GLN A 198 -8.04 -10.08 11.09
N TRP A 199 -6.75 -9.90 11.36
CA TRP A 199 -5.85 -9.25 10.42
C TRP A 199 -4.57 -10.05 10.23
N ILE A 200 -3.99 -9.91 9.04
CA ILE A 200 -2.67 -10.43 8.69
C ILE A 200 -1.94 -9.36 7.88
N TRP A 201 -0.62 -9.38 7.93
CA TRP A 201 0.18 -8.44 7.16
C TRP A 201 1.46 -9.05 6.62
N PHE A 202 2.01 -8.41 5.59
CA PHE A 202 3.33 -8.73 5.05
C PHE A 202 4.04 -7.49 4.49
N ILE A 203 5.36 -7.60 4.33
CA ILE A 203 6.19 -6.63 3.63
C ILE A 203 6.49 -7.22 2.26
N ASN A 204 6.29 -6.46 1.18
CA ASN A 204 6.76 -6.90 -0.13
C ASN A 204 8.30 -7.04 -0.14
N PRO A 205 8.83 -8.18 -0.60
CA PRO A 205 10.23 -8.33 -0.96
C PRO A 205 10.70 -7.21 -1.88
N ILE A 206 12.00 -6.93 -1.90
CA ILE A 206 12.55 -5.77 -2.61
C ILE A 206 12.22 -5.81 -4.11
N GLU A 207 12.22 -7.00 -4.69
CA GLU A 207 11.90 -7.27 -6.08
C GLU A 207 10.41 -7.09 -6.44
N LEU A 208 9.51 -7.12 -5.45
CA LEU A 208 8.07 -6.90 -5.63
C LEU A 208 7.61 -5.51 -5.21
N ARG A 209 8.51 -4.70 -4.64
CA ARG A 209 8.14 -3.42 -4.02
C ARG A 209 8.09 -2.30 -5.06
N SER A 210 6.89 -1.81 -5.36
CA SER A 210 6.71 -0.70 -6.29
C SER A 210 7.11 0.67 -5.72
N VAL A 211 7.09 0.83 -4.38
CA VAL A 211 7.51 2.07 -3.69
C VAL A 211 8.67 1.76 -2.76
N ALA A 212 9.90 1.79 -3.28
CA ALA A 212 11.08 1.41 -2.50
C ALA A 212 11.50 2.44 -1.45
N THR A 213 11.12 3.71 -1.62
CA THR A 213 11.63 4.84 -0.85
C THR A 213 10.89 5.11 0.46
N VAL A 214 9.71 4.52 0.67
CA VAL A 214 8.95 4.67 1.92
C VAL A 214 8.56 3.29 2.44
N HIS A 215 8.81 3.05 3.73
CA HIS A 215 8.49 1.78 4.37
C HIS A 215 6.98 1.59 4.46
N HIS A 216 6.51 0.43 4.04
CA HIS A 216 5.11 0.07 4.14
C HIS A 216 4.91 -1.43 4.25
N ILE A 217 3.78 -1.80 4.85
CA ILE A 217 3.26 -3.17 4.84
C ILE A 217 1.88 -3.19 4.19
N HIS A 218 1.53 -4.36 3.70
CA HIS A 218 0.19 -4.68 3.26
C HIS A 218 -0.57 -5.35 4.40
N VAL A 219 -1.76 -4.84 4.72
CA VAL A 219 -2.58 -5.32 5.84
C VAL A 219 -3.94 -5.75 5.29
N PHE A 220 -4.32 -6.99 5.55
CA PHE A 220 -5.65 -7.51 5.23
C PHE A 220 -6.44 -7.69 6.51
N VAL A 221 -7.70 -7.28 6.51
CA VAL A 221 -8.63 -7.44 7.64
C VAL A 221 -9.86 -8.18 7.15
N ARG A 222 -10.19 -9.33 7.73
CA ARG A 222 -11.38 -10.12 7.36
C ARG A 222 -12.51 -10.02 8.37
N ASP A 223 -13.63 -10.61 7.98
CA ASP A 223 -14.87 -10.72 8.74
C ASP A 223 -15.48 -9.35 9.05
N VAL A 224 -15.42 -8.46 8.06
CA VAL A 224 -15.98 -7.11 8.13
C VAL A 224 -17.33 -7.04 7.40
N ASP A 225 -18.20 -6.16 7.86
CA ASP A 225 -19.53 -5.98 7.31
C ASP A 225 -19.59 -4.80 6.33
N PHE A 226 -19.92 -5.10 5.07
CA PHE A 226 -20.12 -4.11 4.01
C PHE A 226 -21.59 -3.74 3.79
N SER A 227 -22.49 -4.18 4.69
CA SER A 227 -23.94 -3.97 4.57
C SER A 227 -24.37 -2.50 4.74
N GLU A 228 -23.49 -1.63 5.23
CA GLU A 228 -23.64 -0.18 5.18
C GLU A 228 -23.20 0.30 3.77
N PRO A 229 -24.14 0.78 2.92
CA PRO A 229 -23.79 1.36 1.63
C PRO A 229 -23.17 2.73 1.87
N ASN A 230 -21.89 2.77 2.21
CA ASN A 230 -21.13 3.98 1.97
C ASN A 230 -20.86 4.04 0.47
N GLU A 231 -21.73 4.75 -0.24
CA GLU A 231 -21.44 5.39 -1.52
C GLU A 231 -20.30 6.41 -1.33
N ILE A 232 -19.14 5.95 -0.88
CA ILE A 232 -17.90 6.71 -0.97
C ILE A 232 -17.21 6.09 -2.17
N PHE A 233 -17.52 6.65 -3.34
CA PHE A 233 -16.56 6.64 -4.43
C PHE A 233 -15.31 7.31 -3.89
N PHE A 234 -14.36 6.52 -3.41
CA PHE A 234 -13.02 7.04 -3.16
C PHE A 234 -12.52 7.51 -4.52
N GLU A 235 -12.49 8.83 -4.73
CA GLU A 235 -11.77 9.40 -5.86
C GLU A 235 -10.35 8.88 -5.76
N ARG A 236 -9.98 8.05 -6.73
CA ARG A 236 -8.60 7.61 -6.85
C ARG A 236 -7.78 8.88 -7.12
N PRO A 237 -6.72 9.12 -6.35
CA PRO A 237 -5.85 10.26 -6.57
C PRO A 237 -5.16 10.18 -7.95
#